data_AF-A0A5C7I260-F1
#
_entry.id   AF-A0A5C7I260-F1
#
_cell.length_a   1.000
_cell.length_b   1.000
_cell.length_c   1.000
_cell.angle_alpha   90.00
_cell.angle_beta   90.00
_cell.angle_gamma   90.00
#
_symmetry.space_group_name_H-M   'P 1'
#
loop_
_entity.id
_entity.type
_entity.pdbx_description
1 polymer ?
#
loop_
_entity_poly.entity_id
_entity_poly.type
_entity_poly.pdbx_seq_one_letter_code
_entity_poly.pdbx_strand_id
1 'polypeptide(L)'
;MAKLALGYESVSMHIKKKIRVLIDMAMAAALLILLLATPAAVFAVDHTVGDTSGWSQSVDYTSWVSGKTFSVGDFLGKSLIFSFS
;
A
#
# COMPACT_ATOMS: atom_id res chain seq x y z
N MET A 1 -9.96 55.26 -18.77
CA MET A 1 -8.94 54.52 -18.00
C MET A 1 -9.52 53.41 -17.11
N ALA A 2 -10.57 53.63 -16.31
CA ALA A 2 -11.13 52.60 -15.41
C ALA A 2 -11.72 51.33 -16.09
N LYS A 3 -12.31 51.43 -17.29
CA LYS A 3 -12.86 50.24 -18.01
C LYS A 3 -11.79 49.22 -18.39
N LEU A 4 -10.58 49.69 -18.75
CA LEU A 4 -9.45 48.82 -19.04
C LEU A 4 -8.95 48.13 -17.75
N ALA A 5 -9.04 48.83 -16.61
CA ALA A 5 -8.68 48.29 -15.31
C ALA A 5 -9.57 47.09 -14.90
N LEU A 6 -10.88 47.26 -15.01
CA LEU A 6 -11.83 46.19 -14.69
C LEU A 6 -11.75 45.02 -15.67
N GLY A 7 -11.41 45.29 -16.93
CA GLY A 7 -11.18 44.26 -17.96
C GLY A 7 -10.00 43.36 -17.62
N TYR A 8 -8.86 43.92 -17.19
CA TYR A 8 -7.69 43.10 -16.85
C TYR A 8 -7.92 42.27 -15.58
N GLU A 9 -8.61 42.81 -14.56
CA GLU A 9 -8.90 42.05 -13.32
C GLU A 9 -9.85 40.88 -13.60
N SER A 10 -10.86 41.08 -14.43
CA SER A 10 -11.80 40.02 -14.82
C SER A 10 -11.10 38.88 -15.57
N VAL A 11 -10.23 39.22 -16.53
CA VAL A 11 -9.43 38.24 -17.27
C VAL A 11 -8.43 37.53 -16.36
N SER A 12 -7.74 38.27 -15.50
CA SER A 12 -6.81 37.73 -14.49
C SER A 12 -7.51 36.76 -13.55
N MET A 13 -8.70 37.09 -13.07
CA MET A 13 -9.52 36.20 -12.23
C MET A 13 -9.90 34.92 -12.98
N HIS A 14 -10.31 35.04 -14.25
CA HIS A 14 -10.70 33.90 -15.07
C HIS A 14 -9.52 32.94 -15.32
N ILE A 15 -8.33 33.49 -15.58
CA ILE A 15 -7.10 32.72 -15.76
C ILE A 15 -6.70 32.03 -14.44
N LYS A 16 -6.67 32.78 -13.32
CA LYS A 16 -6.33 32.22 -11.99
C LYS A 16 -7.31 31.12 -11.56
N LYS A 17 -8.59 31.25 -11.87
CA LYS A 17 -9.60 30.23 -11.58
C LYS A 17 -9.38 28.97 -12.41
N LYS A 18 -9.10 29.10 -13.71
CA LYS A 18 -8.76 27.96 -14.57
C LYS A 18 -7.49 27.25 -14.10
N ILE A 19 -6.45 28.00 -13.73
CA ILE A 19 -5.18 27.43 -13.23
C ILE A 19 -5.42 26.62 -11.94
N ARG A 20 -6.18 27.16 -10.98
CA ARG A 20 -6.50 26.43 -9.74
C ARG A 20 -7.22 25.11 -10.02
N VAL A 21 -8.24 25.14 -10.87
CA VAL A 21 -8.99 23.93 -11.24
C VAL A 21 -8.09 22.88 -11.90
N LEU A 22 -7.14 23.28 -12.74
CA LEU A 22 -6.20 22.36 -13.37
C LEU A 22 -5.22 21.74 -12.35
N ILE A 23 -4.75 22.52 -11.38
CA ILE A 23 -3.88 22.03 -10.31
C ILE A 23 -4.63 21.01 -9.43
N ASP A 24 -5.86 21.33 -9.02
CA ASP A 24 -6.66 20.44 -8.18
C ASP A 24 -6.91 19.08 -8.88
N MET A 25 -7.20 19.12 -10.17
CA MET A 25 -7.44 17.91 -10.97
C MET A 25 -6.17 17.08 -11.19
N ALA A 26 -5.02 17.75 -11.38
CA ALA A 26 -3.73 17.08 -11.47
C ALA A 26 -3.33 16.39 -10.15
N MET A 27 -3.56 17.06 -9.01
CA MET A 27 -3.30 16.48 -7.69
C MET A 27 -4.20 15.28 -7.40
N ALA A 28 -5.49 15.36 -7.75
CA ALA A 28 -6.42 14.25 -7.60
C ALA A 28 -6.00 13.03 -8.45
N ALA A 29 -5.58 13.26 -9.70
CA ALA A 29 -5.07 12.21 -10.57
C ALA A 29 -3.78 11.57 -10.01
N ALA A 30 -2.85 12.38 -9.52
CA ALA A 30 -1.60 11.89 -8.93
C ALA A 30 -1.85 11.03 -7.66
N LEU A 31 -2.77 11.45 -6.80
CA LEU A 31 -3.17 10.69 -5.62
C LEU A 31 -3.84 9.35 -5.98
N LEU A 32 -4.68 9.35 -7.01
CA LEU A 32 -5.30 8.12 -7.50
C LEU A 32 -4.26 7.14 -8.07
N ILE A 33 -3.31 7.64 -8.86
CA ILE A 33 -2.21 6.82 -9.39
C ILE A 33 -1.36 6.25 -8.26
N LEU A 34 -1.04 7.05 -7.23
CA LEU A 34 -0.29 6.58 -6.07
C LEU A 34 -1.02 5.46 -5.33
N LEU A 35 -2.34 5.58 -5.13
CA LEU A 35 -3.16 4.56 -4.49
C LEU A 35 -3.24 3.26 -5.31
N LEU A 36 -3.27 3.36 -6.63
CA LEU A 36 -3.28 2.19 -7.52
C LEU A 36 -1.89 1.57 -7.70
N ALA A 37 -0.84 2.35 -7.51
CA ALA A 37 0.55 1.91 -7.63
C ALA A 37 1.09 1.26 -6.36
N THR A 38 0.36 1.30 -5.23
CA THR A 38 0.78 0.53 -4.05
C THR A 38 0.69 -0.95 -4.36
N PRO A 39 1.78 -1.73 -4.20
CA PRO A 39 1.70 -3.17 -4.28
C PRO A 39 0.64 -3.63 -3.27
N ALA A 40 -0.32 -4.44 -3.73
CA ALA A 40 -1.23 -5.13 -2.82
C ALA A 40 -0.39 -5.71 -1.70
N ALA A 41 -0.67 -5.32 -0.45
CA ALA A 41 0.10 -5.75 0.70
C ALA A 41 0.37 -7.25 0.57
N VAL A 42 1.62 -7.62 0.27
CA VAL A 42 2.05 -9.01 0.30
C VAL A 42 2.04 -9.32 1.78
N PHE A 43 0.90 -9.82 2.26
CA PHE A 43 0.82 -10.50 3.52
C PHE A 43 1.75 -11.69 3.37
N ALA A 44 3.00 -11.54 3.83
CA ALA A 44 3.87 -12.67 4.08
C ALA A 44 3.08 -13.58 5.00
N VAL A 45 2.64 -14.72 4.49
CA VAL A 45 1.91 -15.68 5.28
C VAL A 45 2.94 -16.34 6.18
N ASP A 46 2.93 -15.98 7.46
CA ASP A 46 3.72 -16.67 8.46
C ASP A 46 3.22 -18.11 8.61
N HIS A 47 3.84 -19.02 7.88
CA HIS A 47 3.58 -20.44 7.99
C HIS A 47 4.32 -21.00 9.20
N THR A 48 3.67 -20.97 10.37
CA THR A 48 4.18 -21.62 11.58
C THR A 48 4.32 -23.13 11.34
N VAL A 49 5.55 -23.64 11.40
CA VAL A 49 5.84 -25.05 11.16
C VAL A 49 5.27 -25.91 12.29
N GLY A 50 4.33 -26.80 11.95
CA GLY A 50 3.60 -27.63 12.91
C GLY A 50 2.42 -26.92 13.60
N ASP A 51 1.96 -25.77 13.07
CA ASP A 51 0.85 -24.96 13.59
C ASP A 51 0.99 -24.71 15.11
N THR A 52 0.07 -25.21 15.93
CA THR A 52 0.10 -25.05 17.41
C THR A 52 1.15 -25.92 18.10
N SER A 53 1.69 -26.93 17.42
CA SER A 53 2.64 -27.91 17.98
C SER A 53 4.11 -27.51 17.80
N GLY A 54 4.40 -26.54 16.91
CA GLY A 54 5.76 -26.09 16.63
C GLY A 54 6.68 -27.17 16.04
N TRP A 55 7.99 -26.95 16.14
CA TRP A 55 9.01 -27.94 15.74
C TRP A 55 9.17 -29.04 16.80
N SER A 56 8.38 -30.11 16.67
CA SER A 56 8.45 -31.31 17.51
C SER A 56 8.49 -32.60 16.66
N GLN A 57 9.10 -33.67 17.19
CA GLN A 57 9.21 -34.96 16.48
C GLN A 57 7.87 -35.72 16.39
N SER A 58 6.86 -35.29 17.15
CA SER A 58 5.51 -35.90 17.17
C SER A 58 4.55 -35.26 16.17
N VAL A 59 5.03 -34.37 15.30
CA VAL A 59 4.22 -33.70 14.29
C VAL A 59 4.34 -34.43 12.95
N ASP A 60 3.20 -34.73 12.33
CA ASP A 60 3.17 -35.19 10.96
C ASP A 60 3.37 -34.01 10.00
N TYR A 61 4.63 -33.74 9.69
CA TYR A 61 5.01 -32.69 8.74
C TYR A 61 4.53 -32.97 7.31
N THR A 62 4.20 -34.21 6.98
CA THR A 62 3.65 -34.59 5.67
C THR A 62 2.25 -34.02 5.49
N SER A 63 1.41 -34.14 6.53
CA SER A 63 0.09 -33.50 6.59
C SER A 63 0.21 -31.98 6.64
N TRP A 64 1.16 -31.44 7.40
CA TRP A 64 1.35 -29.98 7.52
C TRP A 64 1.76 -29.32 6.19
N VAL A 65 2.61 -29.95 5.38
CA VAL A 65 3.00 -29.40 4.07
C VAL A 65 1.87 -29.53 3.04
N SER A 66 0.94 -30.46 3.23
CA SER A 66 -0.14 -30.73 2.28
C SER A 66 -1.03 -29.50 2.04
N GLY A 67 -1.04 -28.99 0.80
CA GLY A 67 -1.82 -27.83 0.39
C GLY A 67 -1.17 -26.46 0.64
N LYS A 68 0.08 -26.41 1.15
CA LYS A 68 0.84 -25.15 1.27
C LYS A 68 1.76 -24.96 0.07
N THR A 69 1.73 -23.76 -0.52
CA THR A 69 2.62 -23.38 -1.63
C THR A 69 3.64 -22.39 -1.11
N PHE A 70 4.91 -22.78 -1.07
CA PHE A 70 6.01 -21.91 -0.62
C PHE A 70 6.66 -21.22 -1.82
N SER A 71 6.75 -19.90 -1.77
CA SER A 71 7.40 -19.07 -2.77
C SER A 71 8.78 -18.61 -2.30
N VAL A 72 9.68 -18.32 -3.24
CA VAL A 72 11.02 -17.80 -2.91
C VAL A 72 10.87 -16.42 -2.27
N GLY A 73 11.21 -16.32 -0.97
CA GLY A 73 11.02 -15.12 -0.16
C GLY A 73 10.21 -15.35 1.13
N ASP A 74 9.53 -16.50 1.26
CA ASP A 74 8.77 -16.83 2.46
C ASP A 74 9.68 -17.22 3.63
N PHE A 75 9.43 -16.65 4.81
CA PHE A 75 10.15 -16.99 6.04
C PHE A 75 9.41 -18.11 6.78
N LEU A 76 10.05 -19.28 6.88
CA LEU A 76 9.61 -20.36 7.75
C LEU A 76 10.16 -20.12 9.18
N GLY A 77 9.56 -19.17 9.90
CA GLY A 77 9.96 -18.82 11.26
C GLY A 77 9.33 -19.74 12.31
N LYS A 78 10.12 -20.18 13.31
CA LYS A 78 9.58 -20.44 14.65
C LYS A 78 8.98 -19.12 15.14
N SER A 79 7.79 -19.12 15.74
CA SER A 79 7.31 -17.96 16.49
C SER A 79 8.33 -17.64 17.58
N LEU A 80 9.22 -16.68 17.30
CA LEU A 80 10.24 -16.22 18.23
C LEU A 80 9.54 -15.26 19.20
N ILE A 81 8.75 -15.81 20.12
CA ILE A 81 8.45 -15.13 21.37
C ILE A 81 9.78 -15.07 22.12
N PHE A 82 10.59 -14.05 21.83
CA PHE A 82 11.71 -13.68 22.68
C PHE A 82 11.13 -13.09 23.97
N SER A 83 10.63 -13.95 24.85
CA SER A 83 10.40 -13.58 26.23
C SER A 83 11.76 -13.57 26.92
N PHE A 84 12.36 -12.39 27.06
CA PHE A 84 13.42 -12.19 28.05
C PHE A 84 12.78 -12.36 29.43
N SER A 85 13.30 -13.33 30.18
CA SER A 85 13.06 -13.45 31.62
C SER A 85 13.80 -12.36 32.39
#